data_AF-A0A0E3SH96-F1
#
_entry.id   AF-A0A0E3SH96-F1
#
_cell.length_a   1.000
_cell.length_b   1.000
_cell.length_c   1.000
_cell.angle_alpha   90.00
_cell.angle_beta   90.00
_cell.angle_gamma   90.00
#
_symmetry.space_group_name_H-M   'P 1'
#
loop_
_entity.id
_entity.type
_entity.pdbx_description
1 polymer ?
#
loop_
_entity_poly.entity_id
_entity_poly.type
_entity_poly.pdbx_seq_one_letter_code
_entity_poly.pdbx_strand_id
1 'polypeptide(L)' 'MKKKLQDNGIYIPGGYRGELSGKGITASFEWDGQSNLTITITEKPFIVSCEVAAQKMRAFVRACHGS' A
#
# COMPACT_ATOMS: atom_id res chain seq x y z
N MET A 1 3.30 12.02 -0.44
CA MET A 1 3.03 10.56 -0.35
C MET A 1 2.00 10.09 -1.38
N LYS A 2 0.78 10.66 -1.43
CA LYS A 2 -0.25 10.33 -2.46
C LYS A 2 0.28 10.33 -3.90
N LYS A 3 0.99 11.40 -4.29
CA LYS A 3 1.57 11.53 -5.64
C LYS A 3 2.55 10.39 -6.00
N LYS A 4 3.47 10.04 -5.09
CA LYS A 4 4.43 8.94 -5.30
C LYS A 4 3.75 7.55 -5.41
N LEU A 5 2.64 7.34 -4.71
CA LEU A 5 1.82 6.13 -4.85
C LEU A 5 1.18 6.06 -6.25
N GLN A 6 0.59 7.16 -6.71
CA GLN A 6 0.03 7.27 -8.06
C GLN A 6 1.09 7.05 -9.16
N ASP A 7 2.30 7.61 -8.98
CA ASP A 7 3.43 7.44 -9.91
C ASP A 7 3.90 5.97 -10.00
N ASN A 8 3.61 5.13 -9.00
CA ASN A 8 3.92 3.70 -8.98
C ASN A 8 2.74 2.82 -9.43
N GLY A 9 1.74 3.41 -10.09
CA GLY A 9 0.57 2.69 -10.59
C GLY A 9 -0.48 2.34 -9.53
N ILE A 10 -0.37 2.92 -8.33
CA ILE A 10 -1.33 2.70 -7.25
C ILE A 10 -2.34 3.85 -7.29
N TYR A 11 -3.52 3.58 -7.86
CA TYR A 11 -4.62 4.55 -7.87
C TYR A 11 -5.12 4.78 -6.45
N ILE A 12 -5.01 6.02 -5.98
CA ILE A 12 -5.59 6.44 -4.70
C ILE A 12 -6.87 7.21 -5.03
N PRO A 13 -8.06 6.63 -4.79
CA PRO A 13 -9.31 7.38 -4.94
C PRO A 13 -9.31 8.62 -4.05
N GLY A 14 -10.04 9.66 -4.45
CA GLY A 14 -10.29 10.80 -3.59
C GLY A 14 -10.86 10.33 -2.25
N GLY A 15 -10.24 10.74 -1.15
CA GLY A 15 -10.61 10.30 0.21
C GLY A 15 -9.44 9.84 1.06
N TYR A 16 -9.80 9.34 2.24
CA TYR A 16 -8.89 8.84 3.27
C TYR A 16 -8.92 7.31 3.37
N ARG A 17 -9.76 6.63 2.58
CA ARG A 17 -9.95 5.18 2.63
C ARG A 17 -10.21 4.62 1.24
N GLY A 18 -9.89 3.35 1.01
CA GLY A 18 -10.23 2.67 -0.24
C GLY A 18 -9.60 1.29 -0.35
N GLU A 19 -9.71 0.68 -1.53
CA GLU A 19 -9.15 -0.64 -1.84
C GLU A 19 -8.02 -0.52 -2.87
N LEU A 20 -6.99 -1.34 -2.70
CA LEU A 20 -5.85 -1.53 -3.57
C LEU A 20 -5.85 -2.98 -4.01
N SER A 21 -5.80 -3.24 -5.32
CA SER A 21 -5.68 -4.59 -5.85
C SER A 21 -4.65 -4.66 -6.97
N GLY A 22 -3.89 -5.75 -7.02
CA GLY A 22 -2.85 -5.95 -8.02
C GLY A 22 -1.96 -7.15 -7.76
N LYS A 23 -1.50 -7.82 -8.82
CA LYS A 23 -0.63 -9.01 -8.75
C LYS A 23 -1.14 -10.11 -7.79
N GLY A 24 -2.46 -10.29 -7.71
CA GLY A 24 -3.11 -11.30 -6.85
C GLY A 24 -3.17 -10.92 -5.37
N ILE A 25 -2.86 -9.69 -5.01
CA ILE A 25 -3.03 -9.14 -3.66
C ILE A 25 -4.19 -8.16 -3.69
N THR A 26 -5.07 -8.28 -2.70
CA THR A 26 -6.15 -7.32 -2.41
C THR A 26 -5.91 -6.76 -1.01
N ALA A 27 -6.03 -5.45 -0.85
CA ALA A 27 -5.83 -4.78 0.42
C ALA A 27 -6.73 -3.56 0.54
N SER A 28 -7.20 -3.25 1.74
CA SER A 28 -7.78 -1.94 2.04
C SER A 28 -6.71 -1.00 2.58
N PHE A 29 -6.86 0.30 2.31
CA PHE A 29 -6.03 1.34 2.89
C PHE A 29 -6.87 2.36 3.64
N GLU A 30 -6.31 2.89 4.73
CA GLU A 30 -6.85 3.98 5.53
C GLU A 30 -5.74 4.98 5.85
N TRP A 31 -5.97 6.26 5.63
CA TRP A 31 -5.06 7.35 5.94
C TRP A 31 -5.75 8.32 6.88
N ASP A 32 -5.13 8.67 8.00
CA ASP A 32 -5.65 9.67 8.96
C ASP A 32 -5.69 11.11 8.39
N GLY A 33 -5.18 11.32 7.18
CA GLY A 33 -5.08 12.64 6.54
C GLY A 33 -3.89 13.47 7.00
N GLN A 34 -3.04 12.93 7.87
CA GLN A 34 -1.88 13.61 8.43
C GLN A 34 -0.60 12.78 8.22
N SER A 35 -0.49 11.63 8.86
CA SER A 35 0.78 10.90 8.99
C SER A 35 0.65 9.38 9.03
N ASN A 36 -0.49 8.83 9.43
CA ASN A 36 -0.65 7.39 9.62
C ASN A 36 -1.42 6.77 8.45
N LEU A 37 -0.70 5.97 7.66
CA LEU A 37 -1.27 5.12 6.61
C LEU A 37 -1.33 3.68 7.11
N THR A 38 -2.54 3.15 7.28
CA THR A 38 -2.81 1.75 7.58
C THR A 38 -3.17 1.03 6.29
N ILE A 39 -2.55 -0.12 6.04
CA ILE A 39 -2.88 -0.99 4.90
C ILE A 39 -3.17 -2.39 5.44
N THR A 40 -4.34 -2.92 5.12
CA THR A 40 -4.81 -4.23 5.58
C THR A 40 -4.91 -5.14 4.37
N ILE A 41 -4.04 -6.16 4.30
CA ILE A 41 -4.10 -7.17 3.24
C ILE A 41 -5.27 -8.10 3.53
N THR A 42 -6.26 -8.11 2.66
CA THR A 42 -7.45 -8.95 2.76
C THR A 42 -7.28 -10.26 1.99
N GLU A 43 -6.57 -10.23 0.87
CA GLU A 43 -6.28 -11.40 0.05
C GLU A 43 -4.82 -11.39 -0.40
N LYS A 44 -4.21 -12.58 -0.43
CA LYS A 44 -2.86 -12.77 -0.97
C LYS A 44 -2.72 -14.16 -1.58
N PRO A 45 -1.79 -14.35 -2.53
CA PRO A 45 -1.43 -15.68 -3.01
C PRO A 45 -0.83 -16.50 -1.86
N PHE A 46 -1.07 -17.81 -1.85
CA PHE A 46 -0.52 -18.70 -0.82
C PHE A 46 1.01 -18.65 -0.76
N ILE A 47 1.67 -18.49 -1.91
CA ILE A 47 3.13 -18.40 -2.05
C ILE A 47 3.75 -17.12 -1.46
N VAL A 48 2.94 -16.10 -1.14
CA VAL A 48 3.43 -14.85 -0.55
C VAL A 48 3.22 -14.93 0.95
N SER A 49 4.28 -14.93 1.75
CA SER A 49 4.14 -14.83 3.20
C SER A 49 3.80 -13.40 3.63
N CYS A 50 3.18 -13.24 4.81
CA CYS A 50 2.93 -11.92 5.38
C CYS A 50 4.25 -11.15 5.61
N GLU A 51 5.34 -11.85 5.93
CA GLU A 51 6.65 -11.25 6.10
C GLU A 51 7.21 -10.68 4.78
N VAL A 52 7.10 -11.44 3.68
CA VAL A 52 7.50 -10.96 2.34
C VAL A 52 6.67 -9.75 1.94
N ALA A 53 5.35 -9.80 2.17
CA ALA A 53 4.47 -8.66 1.91
C ALA A 53 4.90 -7.42 2.72
N ALA A 54 5.13 -7.58 4.03
CA ALA A 54 5.58 -6.51 4.91
C ALA A 54 6.95 -5.94 4.48
N GLN A 55 7.90 -6.78 4.07
CA GLN A 55 9.21 -6.33 3.58
C GLN A 55 9.09 -5.49 2.31
N LYS A 56 8.26 -5.92 1.35
CA LYS A 56 8.01 -5.17 0.10
C LYS A 56 7.31 -3.84 0.37
N MET A 57 6.33 -3.81 1.27
CA MET A 57 5.66 -2.58 1.69
C MET A 57 6.64 -1.62 2.39
N ARG A 58 7.50 -2.11 3.30
CA ARG A 58 8.55 -1.30 3.92
C ARG A 58 9.54 -0.76 2.89
N ALA A 59 9.92 -1.57 1.89
CA ALA A 59 10.78 -1.11 0.80
C ALA A 59 10.12 -0.01 -0.04
N PHE A 60 8.84 -0.16 -0.34
CA PHE A 60 8.05 0.85 -1.04
C PHE A 60 7.94 2.17 -0.24
N VAL A 61 7.63 2.09 1.06
CA VAL A 61 7.56 3.27 1.94
C VAL A 61 8.91 3.97 2.01
N ARG A 62 10.02 3.22 2.13
CA ARG A 62 11.37 3.80 2.07
C ARG A 62 11.66 4.50 0.74
N ALA A 63 11.27 3.91 -0.39
CA ALA A 63 11.38 4.57 -1.70
C ALA A 63 10.53 5.85 -1.78
N CYS A 64 9.34 5.84 -1.17
CA CYS A 64 8.49 7.01 -1.05
C CYS A 64 9.04 8.08 -0.10
N HIS A 65 9.80 7.68 0.92
CA HIS A 65 10.49 8.57 1.86
C HIS A 65 11.90 9.00 1.40
N GLY A 66 12.30 8.72 0.15
CA GLY A 66 13.68 9.02 -0.31
C GLY A 66 14.13 10.47 -0.02
N SER A 67 15.24 10.55 0.75
CA SER A 67 16.08 11.68 1.19
C SER A 67 15.44 12.81 1.99
#